data_AF-A0AAD7RGK4-F1
#
_entry.id   AF-A0AAD7RGK4-F1
#
_cell.length_a   1.000
_cell.length_b   1.000
_cell.length_c   1.000
_cell.angle_alpha   90.00
_cell.angle_beta   90.00
_cell.angle_gamma   90.00
#
_symmetry.space_group_name_H-M   'P 1'
#
loop_
_entity.id
_entity.type
_entity.pdbx_description
1 polymer ?
#
loop_
_entity_poly.entity_id
_entity_poly.type
_entity_poly.pdbx_seq_one_letter_code
_entity_poly.pdbx_strand_id
1 'polypeptide(L)'
;GLEGGVQRRSDAYTNAPQEFKEFYNQRRRWGPSTMANTLDLLGSGMLTSQKNKSISTPYILYQVLAMASSILGPATVCLMIAGSFSFVFSLHANVSLVLAILPPIIYLILCFKLKSDTQITIAAIMSIFYAFLMSATLLSIIGNIVKQGTILTPSGLFFVGIVLMYFITAMLHPKEFHLLIYGAIYVLTIPSGYLLLTIYSMVNMNNVSWGTRETAGQADGQTVQMVQKNVKFEKKCKCCCWNVEFQINTDKKVTVAPVSTEAPHATEPAEENPHQNER
;
A
#
# COMPACT_ATOMS: atom_id res chain seq x y z
N GLY A 1 7.87 -36.68 28.23
CA GLY A 1 8.33 -35.30 28.08
C GLY A 1 8.30 -34.96 26.61
N LEU A 2 7.48 -34.00 26.20
CA LEU A 2 7.48 -33.46 24.84
C LEU A 2 8.26 -32.14 24.92
N GLU A 3 9.54 -32.17 24.56
CA GLU A 3 10.31 -30.95 24.35
C GLU A 3 9.82 -30.30 23.05
N GLY A 4 9.05 -29.22 23.20
CA GLY A 4 8.74 -28.32 22.08
C GLY A 4 10.02 -27.58 21.68
N GLY A 5 10.66 -28.05 20.61
CA GLY A 5 11.78 -27.34 20.00
C GLY A 5 11.35 -25.96 19.51
N VAL A 6 11.96 -24.91 20.05
CA VAL A 6 11.81 -23.55 19.52
C VAL A 6 12.73 -23.43 18.30
N GLN A 7 12.15 -23.49 17.11
CA GLN A 7 12.85 -23.18 15.87
C GLN A 7 13.19 -21.68 15.82
N ARG A 8 14.39 -21.30 16.26
CA ARG A 8 14.93 -19.92 16.07
C ARG A 8 15.55 -19.76 14.69
N ARG A 9 14.73 -19.91 13.65
CA ARG A 9 15.06 -19.45 12.29
C ARG A 9 13.78 -18.92 11.68
N SER A 10 13.65 -17.61 11.65
CA SER A 10 12.54 -16.91 10.98
C SER A 10 12.93 -16.66 9.53
N ASP A 11 13.19 -17.76 8.79
CA ASP A 11 13.40 -17.69 7.35
C ASP A 11 12.00 -17.69 6.71
N ALA A 12 11.36 -16.52 6.65
CA ALA A 12 10.07 -16.34 5.99
C ALA A 12 10.29 -15.83 4.57
N TYR A 13 10.00 -16.66 3.57
CA TYR A 13 9.95 -16.22 2.18
C TYR A 13 8.57 -15.58 1.92
N THR A 14 8.54 -14.31 1.55
CA THR A 14 7.32 -13.60 1.16
C THR A 14 7.60 -12.77 -0.07
N ASN A 15 6.74 -12.92 -1.09
CA ASN A 15 6.86 -12.12 -2.31
C ASN A 15 6.50 -10.66 -2.02
N ALA A 16 7.35 -9.74 -2.49
CA ALA A 16 7.11 -8.31 -2.40
C ALA A 16 6.35 -7.82 -3.65
N PRO A 17 5.47 -6.80 -3.50
CA PRO A 17 4.77 -6.21 -4.64
C PRO A 17 5.78 -5.65 -5.65
N GLN A 18 5.56 -5.95 -6.92
CA GLN A 18 6.40 -5.46 -8.02
C GLN A 18 5.80 -4.23 -8.70
N GLU A 19 4.47 -4.08 -8.61
CA GLU A 19 3.75 -2.96 -9.21
C GLU A 19 3.34 -1.90 -8.18
N PHE A 20 3.38 -0.63 -8.57
CA PHE A 20 2.96 0.49 -7.74
C PHE A 20 1.51 0.35 -7.25
N LYS A 21 0.62 -0.10 -8.14
CA LYS A 21 -0.80 -0.32 -7.81
C LYS A 21 -0.98 -1.43 -6.78
N GLU A 22 -0.24 -2.52 -6.92
CA GLU A 22 -0.27 -3.63 -5.97
C GLU A 22 0.23 -3.16 -4.59
N PHE A 23 1.36 -2.45 -4.56
CA PHE A 23 1.92 -1.87 -3.35
C PHE A 23 0.91 -0.96 -2.62
N TYR A 24 0.26 -0.03 -3.33
CA TYR A 24 -0.76 0.85 -2.76
C TYR A 24 -1.96 0.07 -2.22
N ASN A 25 -2.43 -0.93 -2.96
CA ASN A 25 -3.59 -1.73 -2.54
C ASN A 25 -3.30 -2.59 -1.31
N GLN A 26 -2.10 -3.17 -1.17
CA GLN A 26 -1.69 -3.89 0.04
C GLN A 26 -1.61 -2.94 1.23
N ARG A 27 -0.91 -1.82 1.08
CA ARG A 27 -0.66 -0.84 2.15
C ARG A 27 -1.90 -0.06 2.59
N ARG A 28 -2.92 0.03 1.74
CA ARG A 28 -4.23 0.63 2.05
C ARG A 28 -4.81 0.12 3.38
N ARG A 29 -4.65 -1.17 3.67
CA ARG A 29 -5.19 -1.77 4.90
C ARG A 29 -4.18 -1.85 6.02
N TRP A 30 -2.95 -2.19 5.69
CA TRP A 30 -1.92 -2.47 6.70
C TRP A 30 -1.61 -1.24 7.54
N GLY A 31 -1.62 -0.04 6.95
CA GLY A 31 -1.43 1.21 7.70
C GLY A 31 -2.51 1.41 8.77
N PRO A 32 -3.78 1.54 8.37
CA PRO A 32 -4.87 1.75 9.32
C PRO A 32 -5.05 0.62 10.34
N SER A 33 -4.92 -0.65 9.94
CA SER A 33 -5.04 -1.76 10.89
C SER A 33 -3.91 -1.79 11.91
N THR A 34 -2.67 -1.46 11.50
CA THR A 34 -1.54 -1.38 12.42
C THR A 34 -1.76 -0.24 13.43
N MET A 35 -2.26 0.90 12.98
CA MET A 35 -2.63 2.02 13.86
C MET A 35 -3.73 1.63 14.84
N ALA A 36 -4.80 0.99 14.37
CA ALA A 36 -5.92 0.55 15.22
C ALA A 36 -5.47 -0.48 16.26
N ASN A 37 -4.76 -1.53 15.85
CA ASN A 37 -4.27 -2.58 16.74
C ASN A 37 -3.27 -2.03 17.77
N THR A 38 -2.44 -1.07 17.34
CA THR A 38 -1.51 -0.39 18.23
C THR A 38 -2.26 0.44 19.28
N LEU A 39 -3.25 1.23 18.86
CA LEU A 39 -4.04 2.05 19.77
C LEU A 39 -4.83 1.20 20.77
N ASP A 40 -5.37 0.06 20.32
CA ASP A 40 -6.06 -0.90 21.19
C ASP A 40 -5.11 -1.49 22.24
N LEU A 41 -3.92 -1.93 21.82
CA LEU A 41 -2.87 -2.38 22.74
C LEU A 41 -2.48 -1.29 23.74
N LEU A 42 -2.33 -0.05 23.28
CA LEU A 42 -1.95 1.08 24.13
C LEU A 42 -3.05 1.47 25.13
N GLY A 43 -4.33 1.32 24.76
CA GLY A 43 -5.47 1.58 25.65
C GLY A 43 -5.45 0.73 26.92
N SER A 44 -4.88 -0.47 26.86
CA SER A 44 -4.70 -1.37 28.00
C SER A 44 -3.21 -1.67 28.30
N GLY A 45 -2.29 -0.89 27.74
CA GLY A 45 -0.87 -1.27 27.65
C GLY A 45 -0.18 -1.50 28.99
N MET A 46 -0.48 -0.66 29.99
CA MET A 46 0.09 -0.80 31.33
C MET A 46 -0.41 -2.07 32.04
N LEU A 47 -1.70 -2.38 31.92
CA LEU A 47 -2.28 -3.61 32.49
C LEU A 47 -1.77 -4.86 31.78
N THR A 48 -1.67 -4.81 30.46
CA THR A 48 -1.13 -5.88 29.62
C THR A 48 0.32 -6.17 29.98
N SER A 49 1.13 -5.14 30.23
CA SER A 49 2.54 -5.33 30.62
C SER A 49 2.72 -5.97 31.99
N GLN A 50 1.84 -5.67 32.95
CA GLN A 50 1.89 -6.29 34.28
C GLN A 50 1.46 -7.76 34.25
N LYS A 51 0.54 -8.13 33.35
CA LYS A 51 -0.02 -9.48 33.25
C LYS A 51 0.71 -10.39 32.28
N ASN A 52 1.48 -9.84 31.32
CA ASN A 52 2.16 -10.62 30.29
C ASN A 52 3.67 -10.41 30.35
N LYS A 53 4.42 -11.46 30.71
CA LYS A 53 5.89 -11.43 30.80
C LYS A 53 6.59 -11.12 29.47
N SER A 54 5.92 -11.33 28.34
CA SER A 54 6.46 -11.05 27.01
C SER A 54 6.30 -9.58 26.60
N ILE A 55 5.41 -8.82 27.27
CA ILE A 55 5.14 -7.41 26.96
C ILE A 55 5.66 -6.55 28.11
N SER A 56 6.78 -5.87 27.89
CA SER A 56 7.42 -5.04 28.91
C SER A 56 6.96 -3.58 28.87
N THR A 57 7.08 -2.86 29.98
CA THR A 57 6.73 -1.43 30.03
C THR A 57 7.56 -0.58 29.06
N PRO A 58 8.88 -0.84 28.87
CA PRO A 58 9.65 -0.17 27.81
C PRO A 58 9.12 -0.45 26.39
N TYR A 59 8.60 -1.65 26.13
CA TYR A 59 7.98 -1.96 24.84
C TYR A 59 6.69 -1.16 24.61
N ILE A 60 5.87 -0.99 25.65
CA ILE A 60 4.69 -0.10 25.58
C ILE A 60 5.10 1.35 25.31
N LEU A 61 6.14 1.86 25.98
CA LEU A 61 6.69 3.19 25.71
C LEU A 61 7.18 3.34 24.25
N TYR A 62 7.92 2.35 23.75
CA TYR A 62 8.34 2.30 22.34
C TYR A 62 7.12 2.40 21.41
N GLN A 63 6.05 1.67 21.71
CA GLN A 63 4.86 1.67 20.88
C GLN A 63 4.12 3.02 20.91
N VAL A 64 4.11 3.73 22.05
CA VAL A 64 3.59 5.12 22.12
C VAL A 64 4.39 6.05 21.21
N LEU A 65 5.72 5.99 21.28
CA LEU A 65 6.60 6.81 20.45
C LEU A 65 6.44 6.49 18.96
N ALA A 66 6.32 5.21 18.60
CA ALA A 66 6.09 4.75 17.24
C ALA A 66 4.74 5.24 16.68
N MET A 67 3.69 5.21 17.50
CA MET A 67 2.37 5.72 17.12
C MET A 67 2.41 7.25 16.90
N ALA A 68 3.03 7.99 17.82
CA ALA A 68 3.19 9.44 17.69
C ALA A 68 3.99 9.80 16.42
N SER A 69 5.09 9.10 16.16
CA SER A 69 5.91 9.29 14.95
C SER A 69 5.12 9.02 13.67
N SER A 70 4.29 7.96 13.65
CA SER A 70 3.47 7.61 12.48
C SER A 70 2.44 8.70 12.14
N ILE A 71 1.83 9.33 13.15
CA ILE A 71 0.89 10.45 12.97
C ILE A 71 1.62 11.71 12.46
N LEU A 72 2.84 11.97 12.94
CA LEU A 72 3.64 13.12 12.55
C LEU A 72 4.30 12.97 11.16
N GLY A 73 4.43 11.75 10.64
CA GLY A 73 5.11 11.45 9.37
C GLY A 73 4.73 12.36 8.19
N PRO A 74 3.44 12.49 7.82
CA PRO A 74 3.01 13.39 6.75
C PRO A 74 3.41 14.86 6.99
N ALA A 75 3.31 15.34 8.23
CA ALA A 75 3.66 16.70 8.60
C ALA A 75 5.17 16.94 8.48
N THR A 76 6.00 15.97 8.89
CA THR A 76 7.46 16.04 8.74
C THR A 76 7.86 16.18 7.28
N VAL A 77 7.23 15.43 6.35
CA VAL A 77 7.52 15.56 4.91
C VAL A 77 7.18 16.96 4.40
N CYS A 78 6.01 17.50 4.76
CA CYS A 78 5.62 18.86 4.37
C CYS A 78 6.59 19.92 4.93
N LEU A 79 7.04 19.78 6.18
CA LEU A 79 8.01 20.67 6.80
C LEU A 79 9.38 20.62 6.10
N MET A 80 9.84 19.44 5.71
CA MET A 80 11.09 19.29 4.95
C MET A 80 11.03 20.05 3.62
N ILE A 81 9.92 19.90 2.88
CA ILE A 81 9.72 20.59 1.59
C ILE A 81 9.56 22.10 1.80
N ALA A 82 8.84 22.52 2.84
CA ALA A 82 8.70 23.93 3.19
C ALA A 82 10.06 24.58 3.51
N GLY A 83 10.92 23.88 4.25
CA GLY A 83 12.29 24.31 4.50
C GLY A 83 13.09 24.47 3.20
N SER A 84 12.89 23.56 2.23
CA SER A 84 13.50 23.68 0.91
C SER A 84 13.06 24.95 0.17
N PHE A 85 11.75 25.22 0.13
CA PHE A 85 11.21 26.40 -0.54
C PHE A 85 11.68 27.70 0.10
N SER A 86 11.73 27.76 1.44
CA SER A 86 12.22 28.94 2.14
C SER A 86 13.70 29.20 1.84
N PHE A 87 14.52 28.15 1.75
CA PHE A 87 15.93 28.30 1.43
C PHE A 87 16.19 28.67 -0.04
N VAL A 88 15.55 27.98 -0.99
CA VAL A 88 15.81 28.15 -2.44
C VAL A 88 15.18 29.44 -2.97
N PHE A 89 13.93 29.71 -2.62
CA PHE A 89 13.19 30.86 -3.14
C PHE A 89 13.24 32.09 -2.22
N SER A 90 13.95 32.00 -1.09
CA SER A 90 14.01 33.06 -0.06
C SER A 90 12.63 33.53 0.40
N LEU A 91 11.66 32.61 0.43
CA LEU A 91 10.29 32.88 0.84
C LEU A 91 10.17 32.87 2.36
N HIS A 92 9.24 33.67 2.89
CA HIS A 92 8.88 33.62 4.31
C HIS A 92 8.39 32.21 4.69
N ALA A 93 8.73 31.76 5.92
CA ALA A 93 8.47 30.40 6.37
C ALA A 93 6.98 30.00 6.25
N ASN A 94 6.07 30.91 6.62
CA ASN A 94 4.63 30.64 6.54
C ASN A 94 4.14 30.44 5.10
N VAL A 95 4.66 31.22 4.15
CA VAL A 95 4.29 31.10 2.73
C VAL A 95 4.82 29.78 2.16
N SER A 96 6.07 29.45 2.50
CA SER A 96 6.71 28.19 2.11
C SER A 96 5.93 26.97 2.62
N LEU A 97 5.44 27.05 3.87
CA LEU A 97 4.62 26.01 4.47
C LEU A 97 3.26 25.84 3.77
N VAL A 98 2.58 26.94 3.47
CA VAL A 98 1.31 26.91 2.72
C VAL A 98 1.52 26.28 1.34
N LEU A 99 2.59 26.66 0.63
CA LEU A 99 2.91 26.08 -0.68
C LEU A 99 3.25 24.58 -0.59
N ALA A 100 3.92 24.14 0.46
CA ALA A 100 4.25 22.72 0.65
C ALA A 100 3.02 21.85 0.99
N ILE A 101 2.06 22.39 1.72
CA ILE A 101 0.84 21.69 2.15
C ILE A 101 -0.26 21.72 1.07
N LEU A 102 -0.22 22.67 0.15
CA LEU A 102 -1.24 22.83 -0.89
C LEU A 102 -1.41 21.57 -1.78
N PRO A 103 -0.36 20.98 -2.38
CA PRO A 103 -0.54 19.77 -3.22
C PRO A 103 -1.09 18.55 -2.44
N PRO A 104 -0.64 18.25 -1.21
CA PRO A 104 -1.22 17.18 -0.39
C PRO A 104 -2.69 17.39 -0.06
N ILE A 105 -3.12 18.63 0.25
CA ILE A 105 -4.53 18.93 0.50
C ILE A 105 -5.37 18.70 -0.76
N ILE A 106 -4.88 19.14 -1.93
CA ILE A 106 -5.56 18.90 -3.20
C ILE A 106 -5.70 17.39 -3.44
N TYR A 107 -4.62 16.63 -3.24
CA TYR A 107 -4.65 15.17 -3.38
C TYR A 107 -5.65 14.52 -2.40
N LEU A 108 -5.71 14.97 -1.16
CA LEU A 108 -6.68 14.51 -0.17
C LEU A 108 -8.13 14.78 -0.60
N ILE A 109 -8.45 15.99 -1.09
CA ILE A 109 -9.78 16.32 -1.60
C ILE A 109 -10.14 15.44 -2.81
N LEU A 110 -9.19 15.23 -3.73
CA LEU A 110 -9.39 14.35 -4.88
C LEU A 110 -9.64 12.90 -4.46
N CYS A 111 -8.96 12.40 -3.42
CA CYS A 111 -9.19 11.06 -2.88
C CYS A 111 -10.61 10.86 -2.35
N PHE A 112 -11.24 11.89 -1.79
CA PHE A 112 -12.64 11.80 -1.36
C PHE A 112 -13.66 11.80 -2.50
N LYS A 113 -13.28 12.25 -3.71
CA LYS A 113 -14.20 12.40 -4.85
C LYS A 113 -14.02 11.34 -5.93
N LEU A 114 -12.80 10.82 -6.10
CA LEU A 114 -12.44 9.94 -7.20
C LEU A 114 -12.49 8.45 -6.81
N LYS A 115 -12.50 7.56 -7.80
CA LYS A 115 -12.38 6.11 -7.58
C LYS A 115 -10.94 5.72 -7.22
N SER A 116 -10.80 4.69 -6.40
CA SER A 116 -9.50 4.18 -5.90
C SER A 116 -8.45 3.98 -7.00
N ASP A 117 -8.81 3.42 -8.16
CA ASP A 117 -7.85 3.26 -9.27
C ASP A 117 -7.30 4.59 -9.80
N THR A 118 -8.18 5.59 -9.97
CA THR A 118 -7.77 6.93 -10.41
C THR A 118 -6.90 7.62 -9.36
N GLN A 119 -7.21 7.43 -8.07
CA GLN A 119 -6.41 7.98 -6.98
C GLN A 119 -4.98 7.43 -6.98
N ILE A 120 -4.80 6.13 -7.25
CA ILE A 120 -3.49 5.49 -7.36
C ILE A 120 -2.73 6.04 -8.57
N THR A 121 -3.39 6.22 -9.73
CA THR A 121 -2.75 6.81 -10.91
C THR A 121 -2.27 8.24 -10.63
N ILE A 122 -3.10 9.06 -9.97
CA ILE A 122 -2.70 10.41 -9.54
C ILE A 122 -1.53 10.34 -8.56
N ALA A 123 -1.56 9.40 -7.60
CA ALA A 123 -0.46 9.19 -6.66
C ALA A 123 0.86 8.82 -7.36
N ALA A 124 0.80 8.00 -8.41
CA ALA A 124 1.98 7.62 -9.19
C ALA A 124 2.59 8.84 -9.89
N ILE A 125 1.76 9.65 -10.55
CA ILE A 125 2.19 10.89 -11.21
C ILE A 125 2.77 11.87 -10.19
N MET A 126 2.08 12.10 -9.08
CA MET A 126 2.56 12.95 -7.98
C MET A 126 3.87 12.43 -7.39
N SER A 127 4.05 11.11 -7.27
CA SER A 127 5.28 10.51 -6.74
C SER A 127 6.50 10.84 -7.59
N ILE A 128 6.35 10.91 -8.92
CA ILE A 128 7.42 11.34 -9.82
C ILE A 128 7.82 12.78 -9.52
N PHE A 129 6.85 13.70 -9.41
CA PHE A 129 7.12 15.10 -9.05
C PHE A 129 7.74 15.23 -7.66
N TYR A 130 7.25 14.46 -6.69
CA TYR A 130 7.80 14.45 -5.33
C TYR A 130 9.22 13.88 -5.26
N ALA A 131 9.62 12.95 -6.13
CA ALA A 131 10.99 12.48 -6.20
C ALA A 131 11.96 13.60 -6.63
N PHE A 132 11.55 14.43 -7.59
CA PHE A 132 12.32 15.64 -7.97
C PHE A 132 12.34 16.68 -6.84
N LEU A 133 11.20 16.92 -6.17
CA LEU A 133 11.14 17.82 -5.02
C LEU A 133 12.01 17.35 -3.85
N MET A 134 12.08 16.04 -3.61
CA MET A 134 12.99 15.48 -2.60
C MET A 134 14.44 15.64 -2.98
N SER A 135 14.79 15.44 -4.24
CA SER A 135 16.15 15.69 -4.73
C SER A 135 16.56 17.15 -4.47
N ALA A 136 15.67 18.10 -4.79
CA ALA A 136 15.88 19.53 -4.51
C ALA A 136 15.98 19.81 -3.00
N THR A 137 15.16 19.13 -2.19
CA THR A 137 15.17 19.27 -0.72
C THR A 137 16.49 18.80 -0.11
N LEU A 138 17.06 17.69 -0.60
CA LEU A 138 18.37 17.21 -0.15
C LEU A 138 19.47 18.22 -0.48
N LEU A 139 19.49 18.74 -1.70
CA LEU A 139 20.46 19.77 -2.11
C LEU A 139 20.28 21.05 -1.30
N SER A 140 19.04 21.42 -0.98
CA SER A 140 18.72 22.58 -0.15
C SER A 140 19.24 22.43 1.29
N ILE A 141 19.09 21.24 1.89
CA ILE A 141 19.64 20.95 3.23
C ILE A 141 21.17 21.07 3.22
N ILE A 142 21.84 20.48 2.22
CA ILE A 142 23.30 20.58 2.08
C ILE A 142 23.72 22.03 1.88
N GLY A 143 23.06 22.75 0.97
CA GLY A 143 23.31 24.17 0.73
C GLY A 143 23.12 25.02 1.98
N ASN A 144 22.14 24.67 2.82
CA ASN A 144 21.90 25.36 4.09
C ASN A 144 23.03 25.11 5.11
N ILE A 145 23.52 23.88 5.20
CA ILE A 145 24.69 23.55 6.05
C ILE A 145 25.92 24.33 5.59
N VAL A 146 26.19 24.35 4.27
CA VAL A 146 27.35 25.05 3.70
C VAL A 146 27.24 26.56 3.92
N LYS A 147 26.07 27.15 3.68
CA LYS A 147 25.85 28.61 3.85
C LYS A 147 25.98 29.06 5.30
N GLN A 148 25.51 28.26 6.25
CA GLN A 148 25.58 28.59 7.68
C GLN A 148 26.89 28.14 8.34
N GLY A 149 27.76 27.42 7.62
CA GLY A 149 29.03 26.91 8.13
C GLY A 149 28.89 25.94 9.31
N THR A 150 27.68 25.44 9.59
CA THR A 150 27.38 24.68 10.82
C THR A 150 26.36 23.57 10.52
N ILE A 151 26.61 22.38 11.07
CA ILE A 151 25.66 21.24 10.97
C ILE A 151 24.49 21.33 11.97
N LEU A 152 24.61 22.19 12.99
CA LEU A 152 23.64 22.41 14.08
C LEU A 152 22.35 23.13 13.65
N THR A 153 22.09 23.23 12.35
CA THR A 153 20.79 23.68 11.86
C THR A 153 19.74 22.58 12.10
N PRO A 154 18.47 22.91 12.37
CA PRO A 154 17.45 21.89 12.61
C PRO A 154 17.36 20.84 11.49
N SER A 155 17.38 21.28 10.24
CA SER A 155 17.36 20.38 9.07
C SER A 155 18.66 19.60 8.89
N GLY A 156 19.81 20.21 9.22
CA GLY A 156 21.11 19.55 9.15
C GLY A 156 21.28 18.47 10.21
N LEU A 157 20.86 18.74 11.45
CA LEU A 157 20.84 17.76 12.53
C LEU A 157 19.95 16.56 12.20
N PHE A 158 18.76 16.82 11.65
CA PHE A 158 17.86 15.75 11.23
C PHE A 158 18.48 14.88 10.13
N PHE A 159 19.07 15.51 9.10
CA PHE A 159 19.69 14.79 7.98
C PHE A 159 20.90 13.97 8.42
N VAL A 160 21.83 14.57 9.17
CA VAL A 160 23.02 13.87 9.70
C VAL A 160 22.60 12.75 10.66
N GLY A 161 21.57 12.98 11.49
CA GLY A 161 21.02 11.97 12.38
C GLY A 161 20.47 10.74 11.64
N ILE A 162 19.71 10.96 10.56
CA ILE A 162 19.20 9.86 9.72
C ILE A 162 20.33 9.08 9.07
N VAL A 163 21.32 9.78 8.48
CA VAL A 163 22.47 9.13 7.83
C VAL A 163 23.27 8.29 8.84
N LEU A 164 23.53 8.85 10.02
CA LEU A 164 24.26 8.15 11.08
C LEU A 164 23.48 6.95 11.61
N MET A 165 22.16 7.08 11.79
CA MET A 165 21.30 5.96 12.20
C MET A 165 21.31 4.82 11.18
N TYR A 166 21.19 5.11 9.87
CA TYR A 166 21.28 4.06 8.85
C TYR A 166 22.66 3.41 8.80
N PHE A 167 23.72 4.21 8.92
CA PHE A 167 25.09 3.70 8.93
C PHE A 167 25.34 2.77 10.12
N ILE A 168 24.97 3.18 11.34
CA ILE A 168 25.09 2.35 12.55
C ILE A 168 24.27 1.06 12.40
N THR A 169 23.04 1.16 11.89
CA THR A 169 22.17 -0.02 11.69
C THR A 169 22.80 -1.02 10.71
N ALA A 170 23.41 -0.54 9.63
CA ALA A 170 24.12 -1.36 8.67
C ALA A 170 25.39 -1.99 9.25
N MET A 171 26.12 -1.29 10.12
CA MET A 171 27.27 -1.86 10.84
C MET A 171 26.85 -2.99 11.80
N LEU A 172 25.68 -2.86 12.42
CA LEU A 172 25.12 -3.89 13.32
C LEU A 172 24.57 -5.11 12.56
N HIS A 173 24.28 -4.99 11.26
CA HIS A 173 23.77 -6.08 10.41
C HIS A 173 24.61 -6.24 9.14
N PRO A 174 25.84 -6.81 9.22
CA PRO A 174 26.78 -6.84 8.10
C PRO A 174 26.28 -7.57 6.86
N LYS A 175 25.39 -8.57 7.02
CA LYS A 175 24.78 -9.31 5.91
C LYS A 175 23.87 -8.41 5.04
N GLU A 176 23.33 -7.37 5.63
CA GLU A 176 22.37 -6.43 5.03
C GLU A 176 23.03 -5.13 4.57
N PHE A 177 24.37 -5.03 4.65
CA PHE A 177 25.10 -3.81 4.31
C PHE A 177 24.83 -3.31 2.88
N HIS A 178 24.61 -4.24 1.95
CA HIS A 178 24.29 -3.94 0.55
C HIS A 178 22.97 -3.14 0.39
N LEU A 179 22.05 -3.18 1.37
CA LEU A 179 20.81 -2.41 1.32
C LEU A 179 21.02 -0.90 1.40
N LEU A 180 22.16 -0.42 1.93
CA LEU A 180 22.47 1.00 1.95
C LEU A 180 22.49 1.63 0.55
N ILE A 181 22.82 0.86 -0.49
CA ILE A 181 22.83 1.33 -1.89
C ILE A 181 21.41 1.75 -2.31
N TYR A 182 20.39 1.01 -1.88
CA TYR A 182 18.98 1.33 -2.14
C TYR A 182 18.44 2.46 -1.25
N GLY A 183 19.21 2.87 -0.22
CA GLY A 183 18.84 3.95 0.70
C GLY A 183 18.60 5.29 0.01
N ALA A 184 19.33 5.60 -1.07
CA ALA A 184 19.10 6.82 -1.84
C ALA A 184 17.71 6.85 -2.48
N ILE A 185 17.30 5.75 -3.12
CA ILE A 185 15.97 5.60 -3.71
C ILE A 185 14.89 5.66 -2.63
N TYR A 186 15.16 5.06 -1.46
CA TYR A 186 14.26 5.15 -0.32
C TYR A 186 14.02 6.60 0.11
N VAL A 187 15.08 7.40 0.26
CA VAL A 187 14.95 8.82 0.63
C VAL A 187 14.16 9.61 -0.41
N LEU A 188 14.37 9.36 -1.71
CA LEU A 188 13.61 10.00 -2.79
C LEU A 188 12.12 9.66 -2.76
N THR A 189 11.77 8.46 -2.29
CA THR A 189 10.39 7.96 -2.25
C THR A 189 9.68 8.23 -0.93
N ILE A 190 10.33 8.89 0.04
CA ILE A 190 9.73 9.24 1.35
C ILE A 190 8.35 9.93 1.21
N PRO A 191 8.14 10.97 0.37
CA PRO A 191 6.82 11.58 0.24
C PRO A 191 5.78 10.65 -0.36
N SER A 192 6.18 9.72 -1.23
CA SER A 192 5.26 8.74 -1.78
C SER A 192 4.74 7.82 -0.67
N GLY A 193 5.66 7.25 0.12
CA GLY A 193 5.33 6.28 1.17
C GLY A 193 4.74 6.87 2.46
N TYR A 194 5.16 8.07 2.87
CA TYR A 194 4.77 8.66 4.15
C TYR A 194 3.72 9.77 4.05
N LEU A 195 3.53 10.36 2.86
CA LEU A 195 2.55 11.44 2.65
C LEU A 195 1.41 10.98 1.74
N LEU A 196 1.70 10.63 0.48
CA LEU A 196 0.65 10.25 -0.48
C LEU A 196 -0.05 8.95 -0.10
N LEU A 197 0.72 7.91 0.23
CA LEU A 197 0.17 6.62 0.62
C LEU A 197 -0.62 6.72 1.93
N THR A 198 -0.16 7.53 2.89
CA THR A 198 -0.90 7.77 4.14
C THR A 198 -2.26 8.38 3.84
N ILE A 199 -2.33 9.44 3.03
CA ILE A 199 -3.59 10.06 2.60
C ILE A 199 -4.51 9.02 1.93
N TYR A 200 -3.98 8.29 0.94
CA TYR A 200 -4.75 7.27 0.23
C TYR A 200 -5.31 6.18 1.16
N SER A 201 -4.47 5.67 2.07
CA SER A 201 -4.84 4.60 3.00
C SER A 201 -5.92 5.04 3.99
N MET A 202 -5.83 6.26 4.52
CA MET A 202 -6.81 6.80 5.47
C MET A 202 -8.17 7.05 4.81
N VAL A 203 -8.18 7.62 3.60
CA VAL A 203 -9.43 7.90 2.88
C VAL A 203 -10.13 6.61 2.44
N ASN A 204 -9.37 5.57 2.09
CA ASN A 204 -9.92 4.30 1.60
C ASN A 204 -9.93 3.19 2.65
N MET A 205 -9.92 3.55 3.95
CA MET A 205 -9.93 2.58 5.05
C MET A 205 -11.16 1.66 5.02
N ASN A 206 -12.29 2.14 4.47
CA ASN A 206 -13.52 1.36 4.31
C ASN A 206 -13.40 0.19 3.30
N ASN A 207 -12.40 0.19 2.42
CA ASN A 207 -12.31 -0.80 1.34
C ASN A 207 -11.61 -2.09 1.78
N VAL A 208 -12.42 -3.10 2.10
CA VAL A 208 -12.03 -4.44 2.55
C VAL A 208 -11.80 -5.47 1.42
N SER A 209 -11.61 -5.04 0.16
CA SER A 209 -11.30 -5.96 -0.97
C SER A 209 -9.83 -6.37 -1.03
N TRP A 210 -9.54 -7.67 -1.05
CA TRP A 210 -8.16 -8.18 -0.96
C TRP A 210 -7.55 -8.21 -2.35
N GLY A 211 -7.23 -7.02 -2.89
CA GLY A 211 -6.54 -6.82 -4.18
C GLY A 211 -6.57 -8.04 -5.12
N THR A 212 -5.42 -8.72 -5.22
CA THR A 212 -5.17 -9.87 -6.10
C THR A 212 -5.88 -11.18 -5.70
N ARG A 213 -6.29 -11.36 -4.45
CA ARG A 213 -6.94 -12.62 -3.99
C ARG A 213 -8.39 -12.75 -4.47
N GLU A 214 -9.13 -11.65 -4.44
CA GLU A 214 -10.55 -11.64 -4.85
C GLU A 214 -10.71 -11.65 -6.38
N THR A 215 -9.72 -11.14 -7.12
CA THR A 215 -9.69 -11.21 -8.59
C THR A 215 -9.20 -12.56 -9.09
N ALA A 216 -8.29 -13.23 -8.37
CA ALA A 216 -7.86 -14.60 -8.68
C ALA A 216 -9.03 -15.60 -8.56
N GLY A 217 -9.96 -15.38 -7.63
CA GLY A 217 -11.21 -16.16 -7.54
C GLY A 217 -12.16 -16.00 -8.74
N GLN A 218 -11.98 -14.95 -9.55
CA GLN A 218 -12.67 -14.80 -10.84
C GLN A 218 -11.86 -15.36 -12.02
N ALA A 219 -10.57 -15.64 -11.82
CA ALA A 219 -9.70 -16.22 -12.84
C ALA A 219 -9.65 -17.74 -12.80
N ASP A 220 -9.94 -18.37 -11.65
CA ASP A 220 -9.78 -19.83 -11.46
C ASP A 220 -11.06 -20.56 -10.99
N GLY A 221 -12.22 -19.98 -11.25
CA GLY A 221 -13.51 -20.58 -10.90
C GLY A 221 -14.59 -20.16 -11.87
N GLN A 222 -14.79 -20.99 -12.90
CA GLN A 222 -15.70 -20.78 -14.03
C GLN A 222 -15.30 -19.59 -14.90
N THR A 223 -14.82 -19.90 -16.11
CA THR A 223 -15.11 -19.08 -17.27
C THR A 223 -16.62 -18.92 -17.40
N VAL A 224 -17.21 -17.98 -16.66
CA VAL A 224 -18.27 -17.18 -17.22
C VAL A 224 -17.55 -16.33 -18.26
N GLN A 225 -17.32 -16.94 -19.42
CA GLN A 225 -17.21 -16.16 -20.64
C GLN A 225 -18.47 -15.30 -20.61
N MET A 226 -18.32 -14.00 -20.34
CA MET A 226 -19.27 -13.05 -20.86
C MET A 226 -19.10 -13.12 -22.37
N VAL A 227 -19.67 -14.16 -22.98
CA VAL A 227 -19.90 -14.21 -24.40
C VAL A 227 -20.85 -13.05 -24.64
N GLN A 228 -20.30 -11.90 -25.01
CA GLN A 228 -21.04 -10.88 -25.70
C GLN A 228 -21.48 -11.50 -27.03
N LYS A 229 -22.60 -12.22 -27.01
CA LYS A 229 -23.32 -12.52 -28.24
C LYS A 229 -23.93 -11.20 -28.69
N ASN A 230 -23.22 -10.51 -29.57
CA ASN A 230 -23.80 -9.49 -30.42
C ASN A 230 -24.95 -10.15 -31.19
N VAL A 231 -26.19 -9.92 -30.75
CA VAL A 231 -27.36 -10.34 -31.52
C VAL A 231 -27.44 -9.38 -32.71
N LYS A 232 -26.85 -9.76 -33.85
CA LYS A 232 -27.08 -9.08 -35.12
C LYS A 232 -28.52 -9.33 -35.52
N PHE A 233 -29.40 -8.34 -35.34
CA PHE A 233 -30.71 -8.36 -36.00
C PHE A 233 -30.53 -7.74 -37.38
N GLU A 234 -30.33 -8.58 -38.39
CA GLU A 234 -30.20 -8.15 -39.79
C GLU A 234 -31.59 -8.07 -40.42
N LYS A 235 -32.11 -6.85 -40.62
CA LYS A 235 -33.35 -6.64 -41.40
C LYS A 235 -33.01 -6.02 -42.75
N LYS A 236 -32.80 -6.88 -43.75
CA LYS A 236 -32.64 -6.45 -45.15
C LYS A 236 -33.99 -6.01 -45.70
N CYS A 237 -34.15 -4.72 -45.94
CA CYS A 237 -35.29 -4.21 -46.71
C CYS A 237 -34.82 -3.93 -48.14
N LYS A 238 -35.46 -4.56 -49.12
CA LYS A 238 -35.10 -4.46 -50.53
C LYS A 238 -36.07 -3.47 -51.19
N CYS A 239 -35.58 -2.30 -51.61
CA CYS A 239 -36.31 -1.41 -52.50
C CYS A 239 -35.36 -0.90 -53.60
N CYS A 240 -35.88 -0.76 -54.81
CA CYS A 240 -35.14 -0.64 -56.06
C CYS A 240 -33.93 0.32 -56.01
N CYS A 241 -32.77 -0.27 -56.29
CA CYS A 241 -31.49 0.34 -56.67
C CYS A 241 -30.59 0.97 -55.60
N TRP A 242 -30.92 1.00 -54.30
CA TRP A 242 -29.99 1.47 -53.26
C TRP A 242 -29.99 0.56 -52.02
N ASN A 243 -28.82 0.06 -51.60
CA ASN A 243 -28.65 -0.64 -50.33
C ASN A 243 -28.29 0.37 -49.25
N VAL A 244 -29.17 0.57 -48.26
CA VAL A 244 -28.86 1.38 -47.07
C VAL A 244 -28.77 0.46 -45.87
N GLU A 245 -27.61 0.46 -45.21
CA GLU A 245 -27.33 -0.35 -44.02
C GLU A 245 -27.36 0.54 -42.78
N PHE A 246 -28.31 0.27 -41.88
CA PHE A 246 -28.41 0.97 -40.60
C PHE A 246 -27.96 0.04 -39.47
N GLN A 247 -26.89 0.43 -38.78
CA GLN A 247 -26.39 -0.21 -37.57
C GLN A 247 -26.76 0.67 -36.37
N ILE A 248 -27.67 0.20 -35.51
CA ILE A 248 -28.00 0.88 -34.24
C ILE A 248 -27.52 -0.03 -33.10
N ASN A 249 -26.46 0.36 -32.41
CA ASN A 249 -25.99 -0.30 -31.19
C ASN A 249 -26.73 0.28 -29.99
N THR A 250 -27.51 -0.55 -29.29
CA THR A 250 -28.10 -0.19 -27.99
C THR A 250 -27.63 -1.19 -26.95
N ASP A 251 -26.81 -0.73 -26.01
CA ASP A 251 -26.37 -1.53 -24.86
C ASP A 251 -27.46 -1.55 -23.78
N LYS A 252 -28.12 -2.70 -23.59
CA LYS A 252 -28.87 -2.99 -22.37
C LYS A 252 -28.27 -4.22 -21.68
N LYS A 253 -27.81 -4.04 -20.44
CA LYS A 253 -27.43 -5.14 -19.55
C LYS A 253 -28.68 -5.83 -19.01
N VAL A 254 -28.84 -7.12 -19.30
CA VAL A 254 -29.81 -7.99 -18.62
C VAL A 254 -29.03 -8.97 -17.74
N THR A 255 -29.33 -8.97 -16.45
CA THR A 255 -28.80 -9.93 -15.49
C THR A 255 -29.72 -11.15 -15.49
N VAL A 256 -29.20 -12.35 -15.75
CA VAL A 256 -29.93 -13.62 -15.61
C VAL A 256 -29.37 -14.37 -14.41
N ALA A 257 -30.25 -14.85 -13.52
CA ALA A 257 -29.91 -15.63 -12.33
C ALA A 257 -29.43 -17.05 -12.71
N PRO A 258 -28.56 -17.70 -11.90
CA PRO A 258 -27.99 -19.00 -12.24
C PRO A 258 -29.01 -20.14 -12.06
N VAL A 259 -29.06 -21.03 -13.04
CA VAL A 259 -29.78 -22.32 -12.99
C VAL A 259 -28.86 -23.36 -12.37
N SER A 260 -29.28 -23.98 -11.27
CA SER A 260 -28.63 -25.14 -10.66
C SER A 260 -28.79 -26.37 -11.56
N THR A 261 -27.69 -26.99 -11.98
CA THR A 261 -27.72 -28.30 -12.64
C THR A 261 -27.11 -29.33 -11.69
N GLU A 262 -27.92 -30.30 -11.28
CA GLU A 262 -27.53 -31.46 -10.46
C GLU A 262 -26.50 -32.33 -11.21
N ALA A 263 -25.51 -32.83 -10.46
CA ALA A 263 -24.52 -33.79 -10.97
C ALA A 263 -25.07 -35.24 -10.87
N PRO A 264 -24.81 -36.13 -11.85
CA PRO A 264 -25.21 -37.53 -11.73
C PRO A 264 -24.33 -38.30 -10.73
N HIS A 265 -24.98 -39.10 -9.88
CA HIS A 265 -24.40 -40.08 -8.97
C HIS A 265 -23.34 -40.97 -9.64
N ALA A 266 -22.16 -41.07 -9.02
CA ALA A 266 -21.20 -42.15 -9.28
C ALA A 266 -21.13 -43.07 -8.04
N THR A 267 -21.40 -44.35 -8.29
CA THR A 267 -21.56 -45.46 -7.35
C THR A 267 -20.23 -45.95 -6.79
N GLU A 268 -20.15 -46.19 -5.48
CA GLU A 268 -19.04 -46.88 -4.80
C GLU A 268 -18.95 -48.36 -5.22
N PRO A 269 -17.75 -48.94 -5.39
CA PRO A 269 -17.58 -50.39 -5.41
C PRO A 269 -17.35 -50.94 -3.99
N ALA A 270 -18.09 -52.00 -3.68
CA ALA A 270 -18.15 -52.71 -2.41
C ALA A 270 -16.85 -53.44 -2.01
N GLU A 271 -16.56 -53.44 -0.71
CA GLU A 271 -15.66 -54.39 -0.05
C GLU A 271 -16.25 -55.81 -0.11
N GLU A 272 -15.52 -56.75 -0.70
CA GLU A 272 -15.83 -58.18 -0.64
C GLU A 272 -14.72 -58.88 0.16
N ASN A 273 -15.11 -59.50 1.27
CA ASN A 273 -14.27 -60.19 2.23
C ASN A 273 -14.67 -61.68 2.22
N PRO A 274 -13.77 -62.64 1.91
CA PRO A 274 -14.06 -64.04 2.16
C PRO A 274 -13.14 -64.64 3.24
N HIS A 275 -13.79 -65.15 4.28
CA HIS A 275 -13.51 -66.36 5.07
C HIS A 275 -12.06 -66.68 5.48
N GLN A 276 -11.71 -66.56 6.76
CA GLN A 276 -11.88 -67.56 7.83
C GLN A 276 -11.25 -68.95 7.58
N ASN A 277 -10.30 -69.25 8.49
CA ASN A 277 -10.03 -70.53 9.15
C ASN A 277 -9.02 -71.49 8.49
N GLU A 278 -7.88 -71.72 9.15
CA GLU A 278 -7.50 -73.05 9.67
C GLU A 278 -6.23 -73.00 10.56
N ARG A 279 -6.41 -73.53 11.78
CA ARG A 279 -5.46 -74.11 12.75
C ARG A 279 -4.54 -73.23 13.60
#